data_AF-A0A367I2N1-F1
#
_entry.id   AF-A0A367I2N1-F1
#
_cell.length_a   1.000
_cell.length_b   1.000
_cell.length_c   1.000
_cell.angle_alpha   90.00
_cell.angle_beta   90.00
_cell.angle_gamma   90.00
#
_symmetry.space_group_name_H-M   'P 1'
#
loop_
_entity.id
_entity.type
_entity.pdbx_description
1 polymer ?
#
loop_
_entity_poly.entity_id
_entity_poly.type
_entity_poly.pdbx_seq_one_letter_code
_entity_poly.pdbx_strand_id
1 'polypeptide(L)'
;MEKKQTITENELEHSEPIPIDEHITRSGTFAKHYCTNVHLYHTEYDFRLDILNEQLEGVVTGPFGNNILRREKISEAQVILQPHAAKILFEELKGAIQSYEEHFGQIEDRRARA
;
A
#
# COMPACT_ATOMS: atom_id res chain seq x y z
N MET A 1 -21.17 -23.47 24.52
CA MET A 1 -21.63 -22.24 25.20
C MET A 1 -20.42 -21.60 25.84
N GLU A 2 -19.76 -20.69 25.15
CA GLU A 2 -18.66 -19.90 25.73
C GLU A 2 -19.26 -18.83 26.64
N LYS A 3 -18.83 -18.81 27.90
CA LYS A 3 -19.18 -17.77 28.86
C LYS A 3 -18.35 -16.54 28.55
N LYS A 4 -18.98 -15.49 28.02
CA LYS A 4 -18.38 -14.14 28.01
C LYS A 4 -18.32 -13.65 29.46
N GLN A 5 -17.11 -13.55 30.01
CA GLN A 5 -16.88 -12.83 31.27
C GLN A 5 -16.95 -11.34 30.98
N THR A 6 -17.87 -10.65 31.67
CA THR A 6 -17.96 -9.19 31.68
C THR A 6 -16.91 -8.67 32.66
N ILE A 7 -15.86 -8.04 32.14
CA ILE A 7 -14.83 -7.38 32.96
C ILE A 7 -15.38 -6.02 33.37
N THR A 8 -15.42 -5.74 34.67
CA THR A 8 -15.80 -4.44 35.23
C THR A 8 -14.64 -3.44 35.13
N GLU A 9 -14.94 -2.20 34.78
CA GLU A 9 -13.98 -1.12 34.45
C GLU A 9 -12.93 -0.82 35.55
N ASN A 10 -13.17 -1.23 36.81
CA ASN A 10 -12.31 -0.92 37.96
C ASN A 10 -11.06 -1.82 38.11
N GLU A 11 -10.95 -2.93 37.38
CA GLU A 11 -9.81 -3.87 37.50
C GLU A 11 -8.71 -3.67 36.44
N LEU A 12 -8.94 -2.78 35.47
CA LEU A 12 -8.04 -2.54 34.33
C LEU A 12 -6.90 -1.56 34.61
N GLU A 13 -6.92 -0.82 35.73
CA GLU A 13 -5.92 0.22 36.00
C GLU A 13 -4.54 -0.32 36.43
N HIS A 14 -4.42 -1.62 36.76
CA HIS A 14 -3.17 -2.22 37.28
C HIS A 14 -2.80 -3.57 36.63
N SER A 15 -3.48 -3.99 35.56
CA SER A 15 -3.16 -5.26 34.87
C SER A 15 -2.08 -5.06 33.82
N GLU A 16 -1.11 -5.99 33.75
CA GLU A 16 -0.17 -6.05 32.63
C GLU A 16 -0.91 -6.06 31.28
N PRO A 17 -0.37 -5.41 30.23
CA PRO A 17 -1.02 -5.36 28.93
C PRO A 17 -1.24 -6.78 28.41
N ILE A 18 -2.50 -7.08 28.07
CA ILE A 18 -2.89 -8.37 27.51
C ILE A 18 -2.22 -8.54 26.14
N PRO A 19 -1.49 -9.64 25.87
CA PRO A 19 -0.89 -9.89 24.56
C PRO A 19 -1.96 -9.95 23.46
N ILE A 20 -1.71 -9.27 22.34
CA ILE A 20 -2.59 -9.29 21.18
C ILE A 20 -2.08 -10.35 20.20
N ASP A 21 -2.96 -11.29 19.84
CA ASP A 21 -2.72 -12.29 18.79
C ASP A 21 -3.43 -11.83 17.50
N GLU A 22 -2.66 -11.34 16.52
CA GLU A 22 -3.21 -10.79 15.27
C GLU A 22 -3.33 -11.89 14.19
N HIS A 23 -4.56 -12.11 13.71
CA HIS A 23 -4.85 -13.05 12.62
C HIS A 23 -5.43 -12.33 11.41
N ILE A 24 -4.83 -12.53 10.23
CA ILE A 24 -5.32 -11.97 8.97
C ILE A 24 -6.17 -13.02 8.24
N THR A 25 -7.47 -12.75 8.10
CA THR A 25 -8.39 -13.56 7.28
C THR A 25 -8.67 -12.87 5.95
N ARG A 26 -8.69 -13.64 4.86
CA ARG A 26 -8.99 -13.13 3.51
C ARG A 26 -10.47 -13.32 3.17
N SER A 27 -11.06 -12.34 2.48
CA SER A 27 -12.43 -12.46 1.98
C SER A 27 -12.54 -13.44 0.81
N GLY A 28 -13.74 -13.91 0.51
CA GLY A 28 -13.99 -14.81 -0.63
C GLY A 28 -13.75 -14.17 -2.01
N THR A 29 -13.70 -12.84 -2.08
CA THR A 29 -13.39 -12.07 -3.30
C THR A 29 -11.97 -11.53 -3.32
N PHE A 30 -11.10 -12.01 -2.43
CA PHE A 30 -9.72 -11.53 -2.34
C PHE A 30 -8.95 -11.86 -3.62
N ALA A 31 -8.37 -10.84 -4.23
CA ALA A 31 -7.49 -10.96 -5.39
C ALA A 31 -6.06 -10.57 -5.03
N LYS A 32 -5.08 -11.24 -5.65
CA LYS A 32 -3.67 -10.87 -5.57
C LYS A 32 -3.32 -10.06 -6.81
N HIS A 33 -2.88 -8.83 -6.60
CA HIS A 33 -2.27 -8.03 -7.66
C HIS A 33 -0.76 -8.06 -7.46
N TYR A 34 -0.02 -8.48 -8.48
CA TYR A 34 1.41 -8.25 -8.50
C TYR A 34 1.62 -6.78 -8.81
N CYS A 35 2.47 -6.10 -8.05
CA CYS A 35 2.67 -4.67 -8.18
C CYS A 35 4.07 -4.42 -8.74
N THR A 36 4.16 -4.08 -10.03
CA THR A 36 5.44 -3.74 -10.68
C THR A 36 5.70 -2.24 -10.70
N ASN A 37 4.64 -1.45 -10.74
CA ASN A 37 4.67 0.00 -10.73
C ASN A 37 3.58 0.53 -9.81
N VAL A 38 3.83 1.69 -9.20
CA VAL A 38 2.84 2.42 -8.41
C VAL A 38 2.75 3.87 -8.87
N HIS A 39 1.56 4.44 -8.77
CA HIS A 39 1.36 5.88 -8.85
C HIS A 39 0.64 6.35 -7.60
N LEU A 40 1.24 7.31 -6.90
CA LEU A 40 0.72 7.87 -5.66
C LEU A 40 0.40 9.35 -5.88
N TYR A 41 -0.79 9.75 -5.44
CA TYR A 41 -1.20 11.15 -5.34
C TYR A 41 -2.10 11.33 -4.11
N HIS A 42 -2.38 12.58 -3.75
CA HIS A 42 -3.29 12.89 -2.65
C HIS A 42 -4.36 13.87 -3.11
N THR A 43 -5.49 13.83 -2.43
CA THR A 43 -6.54 14.84 -2.47
C THR A 43 -6.48 15.66 -1.18
N GLU A 44 -7.48 16.52 -0.95
CA GLU A 44 -7.65 17.21 0.34
C GLU A 44 -8.09 16.26 1.48
N TYR A 45 -8.58 15.06 1.13
CA TYR A 45 -9.21 14.13 2.07
C TYR A 45 -8.45 12.81 2.24
N ASP A 46 -7.72 12.37 1.22
CA ASP A 46 -7.14 11.03 1.14
C ASP A 46 -5.85 10.95 0.31
N PHE A 47 -5.15 9.83 0.44
CA PHE A 47 -4.06 9.40 -0.43
C PHE A 47 -4.56 8.26 -1.32
N ARG A 48 -4.15 8.25 -2.58
CA ARG A 48 -4.54 7.23 -3.56
C ARG A 48 -3.32 6.61 -4.19
N LEU A 49 -3.26 5.29 -4.11
CA LEU A 49 -2.20 4.45 -4.66
C LEU A 49 -2.80 3.58 -5.76
N ASP A 50 -2.43 3.85 -7.00
CA ASP A 50 -2.74 2.99 -8.15
C ASP A 50 -1.64 1.94 -8.32
N ILE A 51 -2.06 0.67 -8.44
CA ILE A 51 -1.21 -0.48 -8.75
C ILE A 51 -1.23 -0.68 -10.27
N LEU A 52 -0.07 -0.54 -10.90
CA LEU A 52 0.09 -0.50 -12.35
C LEU A 52 0.95 -1.69 -12.81
N ASN A 53 0.54 -2.38 -13.87
CA ASN A 53 1.25 -3.56 -14.39
C ASN A 53 1.79 -3.44 -15.81
N GLU A 54 1.10 -2.69 -16.67
CA GLU A 54 1.52 -2.55 -18.07
C GLU A 54 1.91 -1.10 -18.36
N GLN A 55 2.99 -0.93 -19.13
CA GLN A 55 3.34 0.33 -19.77
C GLN A 55 3.27 0.13 -21.28
N LEU A 56 2.26 0.73 -21.91
CA LEU A 56 2.11 0.77 -23.35
C LEU A 56 2.81 2.01 -23.89
N GLU A 57 3.72 1.83 -24.86
CA GLU A 57 4.37 2.94 -25.56
C GLU A 57 3.86 3.00 -27.00
N GLY A 58 3.42 4.18 -27.43
CA GLY A 58 2.92 4.38 -28.78
C GLY A 58 3.04 5.83 -29.23
N VAL A 59 3.10 6.04 -30.54
CA VAL A 59 3.01 7.38 -31.13
C VAL A 59 1.54 7.71 -31.32
N VAL A 60 1.09 8.82 -30.73
CA VAL A 60 -0.27 9.33 -30.90
C VAL A 60 -0.23 10.75 -31.43
N THR A 61 -1.30 11.19 -32.09
CA THR A 61 -1.45 12.58 -32.52
C THR A 61 -1.85 13.44 -31.32
N GLY A 62 -1.01 14.42 -30.99
CA GLY A 62 -1.25 15.39 -29.94
C GLY A 62 -2.32 16.42 -30.29
N PRO A 63 -2.72 17.28 -29.34
CA PRO A 63 -3.80 18.24 -29.50
C PRO A 63 -3.55 19.31 -30.59
N PHE A 64 -2.29 19.47 -31.03
CA PHE A 64 -1.89 20.40 -32.09
C PHE A 64 -1.51 19.71 -33.40
N GLY A 65 -1.88 18.43 -33.58
CA GLY A 65 -1.59 17.65 -34.79
C GLY A 65 -0.16 17.13 -34.89
N ASN A 66 0.68 17.37 -33.89
CA ASN A 66 2.03 16.84 -33.81
C ASN A 66 2.05 15.42 -33.23
N ASN A 67 2.91 14.55 -33.75
CA ASN A 67 3.13 13.23 -33.16
C ASN A 67 3.83 13.35 -31.80
N ILE A 68 3.28 12.72 -30.78
CA ILE A 68 3.85 12.63 -29.44
C ILE A 68 4.02 11.16 -29.04
N LEU A 69 5.10 10.87 -28.32
CA LEU A 69 5.26 9.57 -27.67
C LEU A 69 4.39 9.56 -26.42
N ARG A 70 3.43 8.64 -26.35
CA ARG A 70 2.57 8.44 -25.18
C ARG A 70 2.98 7.15 -24.48
N ARG A 71 3.17 7.28 -23.17
CA ARG A 71 3.31 6.16 -22.24
C ARG A 71 2.01 6.04 -21.47
N GLU A 72 1.23 5.00 -21.72
CA GLU A 72 0.01 4.69 -20.98
C GLU A 72 0.31 3.62 -19.95
N LYS A 73 -0.24 3.78 -18.73
CA LYS A 73 -0.18 2.74 -17.70
C LYS A 73 -1.59 2.34 -17.31
N ILE A 74 -1.84 1.04 -17.22
CA ILE A 74 -3.15 0.49 -16.82
C ILE A 74 -3.14 0.25 -15.31
N SER A 75 -4.10 0.85 -14.60
CA SER A 75 -4.34 0.61 -13.17
C SER A 75 -5.24 -0.60 -12.98
N GLU A 76 -4.74 -1.62 -12.29
CA GLU A 76 -5.49 -2.84 -12.00
C GLU A 76 -6.21 -2.78 -10.65
N ALA A 77 -5.70 -1.96 -9.73
CA ALA A 77 -6.27 -1.77 -8.41
C ALA A 77 -5.92 -0.38 -7.89
N GLN A 78 -6.84 0.21 -7.13
CA GLN A 78 -6.61 1.47 -6.42
C GLN A 78 -6.85 1.26 -4.93
N VAL A 79 -5.89 1.70 -4.12
CA VAL A 79 -6.02 1.76 -2.67
C VAL A 79 -6.22 3.21 -2.26
N ILE A 80 -7.28 3.49 -1.50
CA ILE A 80 -7.58 4.80 -0.94
C ILE A 80 -7.29 4.75 0.56
N LEU A 81 -6.43 5.65 1.03
CA LEU A 81 -5.92 5.69 2.39
C LEU A 81 -6.28 7.02 3.02
N GLN A 82 -6.86 6.99 4.22
CA GLN A 82 -6.92 8.19 5.06
C GLN A 82 -5.50 8.61 5.48
N PRO A 83 -5.26 9.89 5.84
CA PRO A 83 -3.93 10.38 6.18
C PRO A 83 -3.20 9.57 7.25
N HIS A 84 -3.91 9.15 8.30
CA HIS A 84 -3.35 8.30 9.34
C HIS A 84 -2.92 6.92 8.82
N ALA A 85 -3.76 6.27 8.00
CA ALA A 85 -3.44 4.99 7.40
C ALA A 85 -2.26 5.08 6.43
N ALA A 86 -2.15 6.18 5.67
CA ALA A 86 -1.01 6.42 4.79
C ALA A 86 0.30 6.56 5.59
N LYS A 87 0.26 7.23 6.75
CA LYS A 87 1.42 7.36 7.63
C LYS A 87 1.86 6.01 8.20
N ILE A 88 0.91 5.19 8.67
CA ILE A 88 1.21 3.82 9.14
C ILE A 88 1.83 3.01 8.01
N LEU A 89 1.22 3.00 6.82
CA LEU A 89 1.73 2.26 5.67
C LEU A 89 3.18 2.65 5.34
N PHE A 90 3.52 3.93 5.40
CA PHE A 90 4.88 4.39 5.14
C PHE A 90 5.89 3.84 6.16
N GLU A 91 5.59 3.91 7.46
CA GLU A 91 6.53 3.42 8.49
C GLU A 91 6.68 1.89 8.44
N GLU A 92 5.58 1.16 8.27
CA GLU A 92 5.59 -0.30 8.12
C GLU A 92 6.38 -0.73 6.88
N LEU A 93 6.12 -0.08 5.73
CA LEU A 93 6.82 -0.40 4.49
C LEU A 93 8.32 -0.07 4.58
N LYS A 94 8.66 1.05 5.23
CA LYS A 94 10.05 1.44 5.47
C LYS A 94 10.78 0.40 6.31
N GLY A 95 10.18 -0.04 7.42
CA GLY A 95 10.75 -1.09 8.27
C GLY A 95 10.90 -2.42 7.52
N ALA A 96 9.90 -2.81 6.73
CA ALA A 96 9.94 -4.02 5.93
C ALA A 96 11.05 -3.98 4.85
N ILE A 97 11.23 -2.84 4.18
CA ILE A 97 12.32 -2.65 3.21
C ILE A 97 13.67 -2.78 3.90
N GLN A 98 13.87 -2.11 5.03
CA GLN A 98 15.13 -2.18 5.78
C GLN A 98 15.45 -3.63 6.18
N SER A 99 14.49 -4.33 6.77
CA SER A 99 14.64 -5.73 7.15
C SER A 99 14.96 -6.62 5.94
N TYR A 100 14.31 -6.38 4.80
CA TYR A 100 14.63 -7.12 3.57
C TYR A 100 16.06 -6.85 3.10
N GLU A 101 16.49 -5.59 3.05
CA GLU A 101 17.82 -5.21 2.58
C GLU A 101 18.95 -5.75 3.48
N GLU A 102 18.72 -5.85 4.78
CA GLU A 102 19.66 -6.47 5.73
C GLU A 102 19.90 -7.95 5.43
N HIS A 103 18.86 -8.67 4.97
CA HIS A 103 18.94 -10.11 4.71
C HIS A 103 19.32 -10.46 3.27
N PHE A 104 18.90 -9.64 2.30
CA PHE A 104 18.98 -9.96 0.88
C PHE A 104 19.84 -8.98 0.06
N GLY A 105 20.36 -7.92 0.68
CA GLY A 105 21.16 -6.88 0.03
C GLY A 105 20.33 -5.68 -0.44
N GLN A 106 21.02 -4.60 -0.82
CA GLN A 106 20.39 -3.32 -1.16
C GLN A 106 19.54 -3.40 -2.44
N ILE A 107 18.37 -2.76 -2.40
CA ILE A 107 17.50 -2.59 -3.55
C ILE A 107 18.03 -1.44 -4.39
N GLU A 108 18.30 -1.70 -5.67
CA GLU A 108 18.72 -0.63 -6.60
C GLU A 108 17.57 0.35 -6.86
N ASP A 109 17.83 1.65 -6.66
CA ASP A 109 16.90 2.69 -7.08
C ASP A 109 16.95 2.88 -8.59
N ARG A 110 15.96 2.31 -9.30
CA ARG A 110 15.82 2.44 -10.76
C ARG A 110 15.41 3.84 -11.21
N ARG A 111 14.99 4.74 -10.32
CA ARG A 111 14.60 6.13 -10.67
C ARG A 111 15.80 7.08 -10.78
N ALA A 112 16.93 6.75 -10.16
CA ALA A 112 18.15 7.57 -10.19
C ALA A 112 18.93 7.50 -11.53
N ARG A 113 18.44 6.73 -12.52
CA ARG A 113 19.11 6.52 -13.82
C ARG A 113 18.39 7.19 -15.02
N ALA A 114 17.42 8.07 -14.75
CA ALA A 114 16.68 8.81 -15.78
C ALA A 114 17.19 10.24 -15.95
#